data_AF-A0A7K5D2U1-F1
#
_entry.id   AF-A0A7K5D2U1-F1
#
_cell.length_a   1.000
_cell.length_b   1.000
_cell.length_c   1.000
_cell.angle_alpha   90.00
_cell.angle_beta   90.00
_cell.angle_gamma   90.00
#
_symmetry.space_group_name_H-M   'P 1'
#
loop_
_entity.id
_entity.type
_entity.pdbx_description
1 polymer ?
#
loop_
_entity_poly.entity_id
_entity_poly.type
_entity_poly.pdbx_seq_one_letter_code
_entity_poly.pdbx_strand_id
1 'polypeptide(L)'
;LISLCHLFFCLGDCQLHTSCGIQKCTTDFVSFTSHLNAALEDFDLEFCKALRAYSACTYRNSKVCRGNLVYHSAVLGIGDLMAQKNCTKDGPTSSTNPEMTHDPCNYSGYTEAREQGGEKTPAPTYLFCGLFGDPHLRTFKDHFQTCKVEGAWPLIDNNYLSVQVTNVPVVPGSSATATNKITIIFKSYQDCTEQKVYQAVTDDLPAAFVDGTTSGGDGNTRSLHIVEKVSGKYIEMHARHIGTTVYVRQLGHYLTLAIQMPRELVMAYEESQDLQLCVNGCPSSERIDDSGHLPLPVMSKLLPQGSAAHPQSVYTLETATTKCHEKMLVKDIYFYSCIFDLLTTGDANFMAAAHSALQDVEALHPKKEHWHIFPRSRGGAGGRDSKFFVCLGLVCLIFVMFL
;
A
#
# COMPACT_ATOMS: atom_id res chain seq x y z
N LEU A 1 13.61 -26.00 46.61
CA LEU A 1 12.13 -25.85 46.71
C LEU A 1 11.63 -24.42 46.49
N ILE A 2 12.47 -23.37 46.52
CA ILE A 2 12.03 -21.99 46.15
C ILE A 2 12.38 -21.65 44.69
N SER A 3 13.32 -22.36 44.06
CA SER A 3 13.73 -22.09 42.66
C SER A 3 12.86 -22.76 41.58
N LEU A 4 11.81 -23.49 41.94
CA LEU A 4 10.85 -24.10 41.01
C LEU A 4 9.53 -23.33 40.93
N CYS A 5 9.33 -22.31 41.77
CA CYS A 5 8.10 -21.51 41.79
C CYS A 5 8.11 -20.33 40.80
N HIS A 6 9.28 -19.94 40.29
CA HIS A 6 9.40 -18.83 39.32
C HIS A 6 9.28 -19.26 37.86
N LEU A 7 9.29 -20.57 37.56
CA LEU A 7 9.14 -21.07 36.19
C LEU A 7 7.69 -21.41 35.81
N PHE A 8 6.73 -21.25 36.71
CA PHE A 8 5.31 -21.58 36.49
C PHE A 8 4.37 -20.36 36.37
N PHE A 9 4.89 -19.13 36.49
CA PHE A 9 4.06 -17.90 36.46
C PHE A 9 4.18 -17.05 35.18
N CYS A 10 4.83 -17.56 34.12
CA CYS A 10 4.95 -16.84 32.84
C CYS A 10 4.35 -17.59 31.64
N LEU A 11 3.36 -18.44 31.87
CA LEU A 11 2.55 -19.08 30.83
C LEU A 11 1.07 -18.82 31.13
N GLY A 12 0.63 -17.58 30.90
CA GLY A 12 -0.78 -17.21 31.02
C GLY A 12 -0.99 -15.72 30.77
N ASP A 13 -1.79 -15.44 29.72
CA ASP A 13 -2.38 -14.14 29.37
C ASP A 13 -1.51 -13.07 28.71
N CYS A 14 -1.11 -13.36 27.47
CA CYS A 14 -1.34 -12.39 26.39
C CYS A 14 -2.57 -12.82 25.57
N GLN A 15 -3.77 -12.71 26.16
CA GLN A 15 -4.97 -12.60 25.35
C GLN A 15 -5.01 -11.19 24.76
N LEU A 16 -4.82 -11.10 23.45
CA LEU A 16 -5.31 -9.99 22.64
C LEU A 16 -6.77 -9.75 23.05
N HIS A 17 -7.03 -8.70 23.83
CA HIS A 17 -8.36 -8.44 24.38
C HIS A 17 -9.25 -7.94 23.24
N THR A 18 -9.82 -8.90 22.50
CA THR A 18 -10.94 -8.65 21.59
C THR A 18 -12.05 -8.04 22.43
N SER A 19 -12.39 -6.77 22.17
CA SER A 19 -13.39 -6.07 22.97
C SER A 19 -14.77 -6.66 22.69
N CYS A 20 -15.57 -6.83 23.74
CA CYS A 20 -16.94 -7.34 23.63
C CYS A 20 -17.79 -6.45 22.72
N GLY A 21 -18.26 -6.99 21.59
CA GLY A 21 -19.01 -6.27 20.56
C GLY A 21 -20.47 -5.96 20.89
N ILE A 22 -20.88 -6.01 22.17
CA ILE A 22 -22.29 -5.86 22.57
C ILE A 22 -22.89 -4.51 22.17
N GLN A 23 -22.11 -3.42 22.27
CA GLN A 23 -22.58 -2.07 21.93
C GLN A 23 -23.03 -1.99 20.46
N LYS A 24 -22.31 -2.65 19.55
CA LYS A 24 -22.69 -2.73 18.14
C LYS A 24 -24.03 -3.47 17.96
N CYS A 25 -24.17 -4.63 18.59
CA CYS A 25 -25.43 -5.40 18.53
C CYS A 25 -26.63 -4.58 19.03
N THR A 26 -26.46 -3.78 20.09
CA THR A 26 -27.51 -2.91 20.62
C THR A 26 -27.82 -1.76 19.67
N THR A 27 -26.79 -1.10 19.12
CA THR A 27 -26.98 -0.01 18.15
C THR A 27 -27.71 -0.48 16.90
N ASP A 28 -27.35 -1.65 16.36
CA ASP A 28 -28.01 -2.23 15.19
C ASP A 28 -29.49 -2.52 15.48
N PHE A 29 -29.81 -3.08 16.65
CA PHE A 29 -31.20 -3.31 17.07
C PHE A 29 -32.02 -2.01 17.18
N VAL A 30 -31.45 -0.97 17.77
CA VAL A 30 -32.09 0.35 17.86
C VAL A 30 -32.33 0.92 16.45
N SER A 31 -31.36 0.77 15.55
CA SER A 31 -31.50 1.22 14.16
C SER A 31 -32.58 0.46 13.39
N PHE A 32 -32.73 -0.85 13.62
CA PHE A 32 -33.78 -1.64 12.97
C PHE A 32 -35.18 -1.30 13.48
N THR A 33 -35.29 -0.74 14.69
CA THR A 33 -36.57 -0.50 15.35
C THR A 33 -36.98 0.97 15.39
N SER A 34 -36.04 1.91 15.19
CA SER A 34 -36.28 3.36 15.29
C SER A 34 -37.32 3.90 14.29
N HIS A 35 -37.51 3.22 13.17
CA HIS A 35 -38.48 3.60 12.13
C HIS A 35 -39.81 2.83 12.20
N LEU A 36 -39.92 1.85 13.12
CA LEU A 36 -41.13 1.05 13.24
C LEU A 36 -42.20 1.82 14.01
N ASN A 37 -43.30 2.15 13.33
CA ASN A 37 -44.47 2.76 13.94
C ASN A 37 -45.46 1.68 14.39
N ALA A 38 -45.94 1.78 15.63
CA ALA A 38 -46.92 0.83 16.21
C ALA A 38 -48.30 0.81 15.49
N ALA A 39 -48.51 1.70 14.51
CA ALA A 39 -49.71 1.77 13.67
C ALA A 39 -49.58 0.99 12.34
N LEU A 40 -48.43 0.34 12.07
CA LEU A 40 -48.22 -0.48 10.88
C LEU A 40 -48.75 -1.90 11.09
N GLU A 41 -49.47 -2.44 10.11
CA GLU A 41 -50.03 -3.81 10.15
C GLU A 41 -48.94 -4.90 10.29
N ASP A 42 -47.71 -4.63 9.85
CA ASP A 42 -46.56 -5.56 9.92
C ASP A 42 -45.56 -5.26 11.05
N PHE A 43 -45.93 -4.42 12.03
CA PHE A 43 -45.02 -4.01 13.11
C PHE A 43 -44.40 -5.20 13.86
N ASP A 44 -45.22 -6.16 14.29
CA ASP A 44 -44.74 -7.31 15.07
C ASP A 44 -43.85 -8.23 14.23
N LEU A 45 -44.11 -8.35 12.91
CA LEU A 45 -43.29 -9.14 12.00
C LEU A 45 -41.88 -8.54 11.85
N GLU A 46 -41.79 -7.24 11.57
CA GLU A 46 -40.51 -6.53 11.42
C GLU A 46 -39.75 -6.41 12.74
N PHE A 47 -40.47 -6.21 13.85
CA PHE A 47 -39.88 -6.21 15.18
C PHE A 47 -39.30 -7.58 15.56
N CYS A 48 -40.00 -8.68 15.23
CA CYS A 48 -39.49 -10.03 15.41
C CYS A 48 -38.26 -10.31 14.54
N LYS A 49 -38.21 -9.81 13.29
CA LYS A 49 -37.00 -9.89 12.44
C LYS A 49 -35.81 -9.19 13.10
N ALA A 50 -36.02 -8.01 13.70
CA ALA A 50 -34.98 -7.26 14.41
C ALA A 50 -34.50 -7.98 15.68
N LEU A 51 -35.44 -8.57 16.45
CA LEU A 51 -35.09 -9.35 17.64
C LEU A 51 -34.30 -10.62 17.31
N ARG A 52 -34.64 -11.34 16.23
CA ARG A 52 -33.84 -12.49 15.77
C ARG A 52 -32.43 -12.06 15.36
N ALA A 53 -32.29 -10.92 14.67
CA ALA A 53 -30.98 -10.37 14.32
C ALA A 53 -30.14 -10.04 15.56
N TYR A 54 -30.76 -9.41 16.56
CA TYR A 54 -30.12 -9.07 17.83
C TYR A 54 -29.70 -10.32 18.62
N SER A 55 -30.55 -11.35 18.65
CA SER A 55 -30.27 -12.65 19.23
C SER A 55 -29.07 -13.34 18.57
N ALA A 56 -29.01 -13.34 17.23
CA ALA A 56 -27.89 -13.92 16.49
C ALA A 56 -26.57 -13.17 16.74
N CYS A 57 -26.61 -11.83 16.78
CA CYS A 57 -25.43 -10.99 17.07
C CYS A 57 -24.87 -11.25 18.47
N THR A 58 -25.74 -11.33 19.48
CA THR A 58 -25.34 -11.64 20.86
C THR A 58 -24.84 -13.08 20.99
N TYR A 59 -25.42 -14.04 20.27
CA TYR A 59 -24.91 -15.42 20.27
C TYR A 59 -23.48 -15.53 19.73
N ARG A 60 -23.16 -14.84 18.61
CA ARG A 60 -21.81 -14.81 18.02
C ARG A 60 -20.76 -14.22 18.97
N ASN A 61 -21.15 -13.26 19.79
CA ASN A 61 -20.28 -12.59 20.76
C ASN A 61 -20.18 -13.33 22.12
N SER A 62 -20.88 -14.45 22.32
CA SER A 62 -21.02 -15.14 23.61
C SER A 62 -19.70 -15.55 24.28
N LYS A 63 -18.68 -15.93 23.50
CA LYS A 63 -17.37 -16.33 24.04
C LYS A 63 -16.54 -15.15 24.54
N VAL A 64 -16.58 -14.04 23.82
CA VAL A 64 -15.79 -12.82 24.10
C VAL A 64 -16.47 -11.95 25.17
N CYS A 65 -17.81 -11.97 25.23
CA CYS A 65 -18.60 -11.15 26.15
C CYS A 65 -18.94 -11.84 27.50
N ARG A 66 -18.30 -12.96 27.85
CA ARG A 66 -18.65 -13.75 29.05
C ARG A 66 -18.67 -12.95 30.35
N GLY A 67 -17.75 -11.99 30.52
CA GLY A 67 -17.65 -11.14 31.71
C GLY A 67 -18.37 -9.79 31.61
N ASN A 68 -19.14 -9.54 30.54
CA ASN A 68 -19.75 -8.24 30.31
C ASN A 68 -21.20 -8.20 30.84
N LEU A 69 -21.50 -7.31 31.80
CA LEU A 69 -22.83 -7.21 32.39
C LEU A 69 -23.89 -6.75 31.37
N VAL A 70 -23.55 -5.80 30.50
CA VAL A 70 -24.45 -5.27 29.46
C VAL A 70 -24.87 -6.37 28.49
N TYR A 71 -23.95 -7.27 28.16
CA TYR A 71 -24.24 -8.46 27.35
C TYR A 71 -25.29 -9.36 28.00
N HIS A 72 -25.12 -9.70 29.28
CA HIS A 72 -26.07 -10.57 29.98
C HIS A 72 -27.45 -9.91 30.13
N SER A 73 -27.49 -8.61 30.42
CA SER A 73 -28.73 -7.83 30.42
C SER A 73 -29.43 -7.84 29.06
N ALA A 74 -28.67 -7.71 27.97
CA ALA A 74 -29.21 -7.76 26.61
C ALA A 74 -29.76 -9.15 26.26
N VAL A 75 -29.04 -10.23 26.57
CA VAL A 75 -29.49 -11.61 26.30
C VAL A 75 -30.81 -11.92 27.01
N LEU A 76 -30.93 -11.51 28.27
CA LEU A 76 -32.19 -11.65 29.03
C LEU A 76 -33.31 -10.82 28.40
N GLY A 77 -33.04 -9.54 28.09
CA GLY A 77 -34.03 -8.66 27.47
C GLY A 77 -34.51 -9.14 26.10
N ILE A 78 -33.63 -9.75 25.28
CA ILE A 78 -34.01 -10.37 24.01
C ILE A 78 -34.98 -11.53 24.25
N GLY A 79 -34.70 -12.39 25.23
CA GLY A 79 -35.57 -13.52 25.59
C GLY A 79 -36.97 -13.06 26.01
N ASP A 80 -37.04 -12.03 26.85
CA ASP A 80 -38.30 -11.45 27.32
C ASP A 80 -39.09 -10.82 26.18
N LEU A 81 -38.43 -10.04 25.32
CA LEU A 81 -39.08 -9.39 24.18
C LEU A 81 -39.58 -10.41 23.14
N MET A 82 -38.82 -11.48 22.89
CA MET A 82 -39.23 -12.57 22.00
C MET A 82 -40.49 -13.28 22.53
N ALA A 83 -40.59 -13.48 23.85
CA ALA A 83 -41.76 -14.07 24.49
C ALA A 83 -42.97 -13.12 24.48
N GLN A 84 -42.77 -11.84 24.82
CA GLN A 84 -43.83 -10.84 24.83
C GLN A 84 -44.47 -10.63 23.46
N LYS A 85 -43.69 -10.76 22.39
CA LYS A 85 -44.11 -10.56 21.00
C LYS A 85 -44.43 -11.84 20.24
N ASN A 86 -44.45 -12.99 20.91
CA ASN A 86 -44.69 -14.31 20.30
C ASN A 86 -43.80 -14.58 19.07
N CYS A 87 -42.55 -14.12 19.11
CA CYS A 87 -41.62 -14.31 18.00
C CYS A 87 -41.11 -15.75 17.96
N THR A 88 -41.12 -16.38 16.79
CA THR A 88 -40.41 -17.66 16.59
C THR A 88 -38.91 -17.43 16.63
N LYS A 89 -38.14 -18.41 17.15
CA LYS A 89 -36.67 -18.35 17.14
C LYS A 89 -36.09 -18.48 15.73
N ASP A 90 -36.75 -19.30 14.90
CA ASP A 90 -36.38 -19.51 13.50
C ASP A 90 -37.19 -18.58 12.59
N GLY A 91 -36.54 -18.03 11.56
CA GLY A 91 -37.16 -17.13 10.59
C GLY A 91 -36.21 -16.06 10.07
N PRO A 92 -36.67 -15.19 9.15
CA PRO A 92 -35.84 -14.12 8.60
C PRO A 92 -35.42 -13.13 9.70
N THR A 93 -34.22 -12.57 9.54
CA THR A 93 -33.64 -11.53 10.39
C THR A 93 -33.63 -10.19 9.67
N SER A 94 -33.84 -9.08 10.38
CA SER A 94 -33.61 -7.75 9.81
C SER A 94 -32.14 -7.61 9.50
N SER A 95 -31.84 -7.10 8.30
CA SER A 95 -30.47 -6.94 7.82
C SER A 95 -30.27 -5.50 7.39
N THR A 96 -29.21 -4.86 7.88
CA THR A 96 -28.68 -3.61 7.32
C THR A 96 -27.92 -3.86 6.02
N ASN A 97 -27.59 -5.12 5.74
CA ASN A 97 -27.03 -5.53 4.47
C ASN A 97 -28.18 -5.91 3.53
N PRO A 98 -28.35 -5.21 2.40
CA PRO A 98 -28.94 -5.86 1.23
C PRO A 98 -28.24 -7.21 1.08
N GLU A 99 -28.99 -8.28 0.85
CA GLU A 99 -28.44 -9.55 0.40
C GLU A 99 -27.89 -9.33 -1.02
N MET A 100 -26.75 -8.66 -1.08
CA MET A 100 -25.90 -8.49 -2.23
C MET A 100 -24.76 -9.46 -2.01
N THR A 101 -24.49 -10.30 -2.99
CA THR A 101 -23.36 -11.24 -3.04
C THR A 101 -22.05 -10.47 -2.91
N HIS A 102 -21.70 -10.12 -1.67
CA HIS A 102 -20.47 -9.44 -1.31
C HIS A 102 -19.38 -10.50 -1.35
N ASP A 103 -18.41 -10.37 -2.24
CA ASP A 103 -17.18 -11.14 -2.15
C ASP A 103 -16.27 -10.41 -1.13
N PRO A 104 -16.15 -10.88 0.13
CA PRO A 104 -15.27 -10.26 1.14
C PRO A 104 -13.81 -10.22 0.71
N CYS A 105 -13.48 -10.95 -0.35
CA CYS A 105 -12.13 -11.13 -0.86
C CYS A 105 -11.86 -10.32 -2.12
N ASN A 106 -12.74 -9.38 -2.47
CA ASN A 106 -12.53 -8.42 -3.53
C ASN A 106 -12.72 -6.97 -3.04
N TYR A 107 -11.60 -6.26 -2.89
CA TYR A 107 -11.55 -4.86 -2.43
C TYR A 107 -12.34 -3.91 -3.35
N SER A 108 -12.37 -4.14 -4.67
CA SER A 108 -13.13 -3.28 -5.59
C SER A 108 -14.65 -3.47 -5.47
N GLY A 109 -15.10 -4.67 -5.06
CA GLY A 109 -16.51 -4.97 -4.81
C GLY A 109 -17.08 -4.22 -3.60
N TYR A 110 -16.23 -3.93 -2.60
CA TYR A 110 -16.58 -3.11 -1.44
C TYR A 110 -16.98 -1.66 -1.82
N THR A 111 -16.41 -1.12 -2.91
CA THR A 111 -16.65 0.27 -3.34
C THR A 111 -17.84 0.42 -4.30
N GLU A 112 -18.07 -0.53 -5.20
CA GLU A 112 -19.20 -0.49 -6.15
C GLU A 112 -20.58 -0.64 -5.45
N ALA A 113 -20.65 -1.41 -4.37
CA ALA A 113 -21.88 -1.59 -3.59
C ALA A 113 -22.27 -0.34 -2.77
N ARG A 114 -21.29 0.47 -2.35
CA ARG A 114 -21.54 1.74 -1.65
C ARG A 114 -22.14 2.81 -2.56
N GLU A 115 -21.78 2.81 -3.84
CA GLU A 115 -22.31 3.74 -4.84
C GLU A 115 -23.80 3.50 -5.16
N GLN A 116 -24.30 2.27 -4.99
CA GLN A 116 -25.71 1.92 -5.21
C GLN A 116 -26.62 2.25 -4.02
N GLY A 117 -26.05 2.51 -2.84
CA GLY A 117 -26.75 2.89 -1.60
C GLY A 117 -27.11 4.38 -1.48
N GLY A 118 -26.95 5.17 -2.54
CA GLY A 118 -27.33 6.59 -2.58
C GLY A 118 -26.25 7.58 -2.12
N GLU A 119 -25.13 7.10 -1.55
CA GLU A 119 -23.97 7.94 -1.21
C GLU A 119 -22.83 7.62 -2.18
N LYS A 120 -22.58 8.50 -3.15
CA LYS A 120 -21.43 8.39 -4.08
C LYS A 120 -20.13 8.56 -3.31
N THR A 121 -19.65 7.52 -2.64
CA THR A 121 -18.27 7.49 -2.14
C THR A 121 -17.32 7.48 -3.34
N PRO A 122 -16.31 8.37 -3.38
CA PRO A 122 -15.35 8.39 -4.47
C PRO A 122 -14.68 7.03 -4.64
N ALA A 123 -14.44 6.63 -5.89
CA ALA A 123 -13.63 5.46 -6.23
C ALA A 123 -12.30 5.46 -5.43
N PRO A 124 -11.82 4.29 -4.99
CA PRO A 124 -10.67 4.20 -4.11
C PRO A 124 -9.45 4.81 -4.78
N THR A 125 -8.77 5.72 -4.08
CA THR A 125 -7.55 6.35 -4.59
C THR A 125 -6.40 5.39 -4.42
N TYR A 126 -5.83 4.91 -5.52
CA TYR A 126 -4.61 4.10 -5.50
C TYR A 126 -3.36 4.97 -5.43
N LEU A 127 -2.28 4.40 -4.90
CA LEU A 127 -0.93 4.98 -4.86
C LEU A 127 0.05 4.00 -5.48
N PHE A 128 1.19 4.52 -5.92
CA PHE A 128 2.25 3.75 -6.56
C PHE A 128 3.58 3.90 -5.81
N CYS A 129 4.30 2.81 -5.61
CA CYS A 129 5.69 2.81 -5.16
C CYS A 129 6.53 1.96 -6.12
N GLY A 130 7.76 2.38 -6.40
CA GLY A 130 8.69 1.64 -7.26
C GLY A 130 10.14 1.69 -6.76
N LEU A 131 10.87 0.59 -6.97
CA LEU A 131 12.29 0.45 -6.66
C LEU A 131 13.01 -0.22 -7.84
N PHE A 132 14.03 0.42 -8.38
CA PHE A 132 14.79 -0.06 -9.53
C PHE A 132 16.19 0.56 -9.56
N GLY A 133 17.10 0.04 -10.38
CA GLY A 133 18.43 0.64 -10.56
C GLY A 133 19.23 0.70 -9.25
N ASP A 134 19.92 1.81 -9.00
CA ASP A 134 20.86 1.94 -7.87
C ASP A 134 20.31 2.51 -6.54
N PRO A 135 19.52 1.68 -5.84
CA PRO A 135 18.08 1.73 -5.96
C PRO A 135 17.53 3.17 -5.94
N HIS A 136 16.97 3.52 -7.09
CA HIS A 136 16.05 4.61 -7.26
C HIS A 136 14.68 4.24 -6.68
N LEU A 137 14.23 5.03 -5.71
CA LEU A 137 12.97 4.87 -5.01
C LEU A 137 11.98 5.96 -5.44
N ARG A 138 10.83 5.54 -5.96
CA ARG A 138 9.62 6.37 -6.05
C ARG A 138 8.67 5.98 -4.94
N THR A 139 8.42 6.90 -4.01
CA THR A 139 7.50 6.69 -2.88
C THR A 139 6.03 6.83 -3.29
N PHE A 140 5.11 6.38 -2.43
CA PHE A 140 3.66 6.59 -2.56
C PHE A 140 3.23 8.07 -2.61
N LYS A 141 4.12 9.00 -2.23
CA LYS A 141 3.93 10.45 -2.31
C LYS A 141 4.50 11.06 -3.59
N ASP A 142 4.89 10.23 -4.55
CA ASP A 142 5.58 10.63 -5.79
C ASP A 142 6.92 11.34 -5.57
N HIS A 143 7.51 11.24 -4.37
CA HIS A 143 8.88 11.68 -4.16
C HIS A 143 9.84 10.64 -4.75
N PHE A 144 10.78 11.13 -5.55
CA PHE A 144 11.85 10.35 -6.14
C PHE A 144 13.16 10.58 -5.37
N GLN A 145 13.85 9.50 -5.02
CA GLN A 145 15.09 9.50 -4.25
C GLN A 145 16.04 8.44 -4.80
N THR A 146 17.33 8.64 -4.63
CA THR A 146 18.36 7.63 -4.94
C THR A 146 19.08 7.29 -3.65
N CYS A 147 19.13 6.01 -3.33
CA CYS A 147 19.44 5.59 -1.97
C CYS A 147 20.55 4.55 -1.94
N LYS A 148 21.45 4.65 -0.98
CA LYS A 148 22.43 3.59 -0.72
C LYS A 148 21.72 2.35 -0.13
N VAL A 149 21.08 2.49 1.03
CA VAL A 149 20.23 1.47 1.69
C VAL A 149 20.79 0.05 1.56
N GLU A 150 22.08 -0.11 1.89
CA GLU A 150 22.78 -1.39 1.84
C GLU A 150 22.22 -2.36 2.89
N GLY A 151 22.10 -3.65 2.54
CA GLY A 151 21.52 -4.66 3.42
C GLY A 151 20.00 -4.73 3.32
N ALA A 152 19.35 -5.18 4.40
CA ALA A 152 17.91 -5.44 4.43
C ALA A 152 17.11 -4.21 4.86
N TRP A 153 16.10 -3.81 4.06
CA TRP A 153 15.28 -2.63 4.34
C TRP A 153 13.78 -2.88 4.10
N PRO A 154 12.90 -2.36 4.97
CA PRO A 154 11.45 -2.44 4.79
C PRO A 154 10.96 -1.37 3.78
N LEU A 155 10.40 -1.81 2.66
CA LEU A 155 9.69 -0.92 1.73
C LEU A 155 8.30 -0.58 2.23
N ILE A 156 7.57 -1.60 2.67
CA ILE A 156 6.23 -1.50 3.25
C ILE A 156 6.23 -2.36 4.49
N ASP A 157 5.68 -1.85 5.58
CA ASP A 157 5.34 -2.61 6.76
C ASP A 157 4.08 -2.00 7.38
N ASN A 158 2.92 -2.46 6.91
CA ASN A 158 1.61 -2.01 7.39
C ASN A 158 0.77 -3.19 7.87
N ASN A 159 -0.49 -2.96 8.25
CA ASN A 159 -1.34 -4.01 8.83
C ASN A 159 -1.64 -5.19 7.88
N TYR A 160 -1.38 -5.05 6.58
CA TYR A 160 -1.79 -6.01 5.54
C TYR A 160 -0.61 -6.64 4.79
N LEU A 161 0.47 -5.89 4.61
CA LEU A 161 1.58 -6.27 3.74
C LEU A 161 2.91 -5.87 4.37
N SER A 162 3.87 -6.78 4.34
CA SER A 162 5.28 -6.48 4.61
C SER A 162 6.11 -6.78 3.37
N VAL A 163 6.88 -5.81 2.90
CA VAL A 163 7.78 -5.90 1.75
C VAL A 163 9.17 -5.54 2.22
N GLN A 164 10.10 -6.47 2.11
CA GLN A 164 11.49 -6.30 2.48
C GLN A 164 12.38 -6.55 1.26
N VAL A 165 13.36 -5.68 1.06
CA VAL A 165 14.38 -5.84 0.02
C VAL A 165 15.74 -6.00 0.64
N THR A 166 16.66 -6.66 -0.06
CA THR A 166 18.09 -6.64 0.27
C THR A 166 18.86 -6.01 -0.87
N ASN A 167 19.62 -4.97 -0.59
CA ASN A 167 20.48 -4.30 -1.56
C ASN A 167 21.95 -4.62 -1.29
N VAL A 168 22.70 -4.87 -2.35
CA VAL A 168 24.13 -5.18 -2.28
C VAL A 168 24.92 -4.18 -3.13
N PRO A 169 26.15 -3.78 -2.75
CA PRO A 169 26.98 -2.92 -3.58
C PRO A 169 27.23 -3.55 -4.95
N VAL A 170 27.03 -2.78 -6.02
CA VAL A 170 27.25 -3.25 -7.40
C VAL A 170 28.74 -3.43 -7.69
N VAL A 171 29.56 -2.52 -7.13
CA VAL A 171 31.02 -2.58 -7.18
C VAL A 171 31.55 -2.37 -5.76
N PRO A 172 32.54 -3.17 -5.30
CA PRO A 172 33.13 -2.99 -3.96
C PRO A 172 33.63 -1.55 -3.75
N GLY A 173 33.18 -0.93 -2.66
CA GLY A 173 33.55 0.45 -2.30
C GLY A 173 32.75 1.55 -3.02
N SER A 174 31.81 1.20 -3.90
CA SER A 174 30.86 2.16 -4.48
C SER A 174 29.68 2.42 -3.55
N SER A 175 29.09 3.61 -3.64
CA SER A 175 27.79 3.92 -3.01
C SER A 175 26.61 3.35 -3.79
N ALA A 176 26.81 2.94 -5.05
CA ALA A 176 25.78 2.32 -5.86
C ALA A 176 25.52 0.88 -5.37
N THR A 177 24.29 0.64 -4.92
CA THR A 177 23.81 -0.70 -4.55
C THR A 177 22.71 -1.13 -5.51
N ALA A 178 22.29 -2.39 -5.50
CA ALA A 178 21.15 -2.86 -6.27
C ALA A 178 20.46 -4.02 -5.55
N THR A 179 19.17 -4.21 -5.83
CA THR A 179 18.36 -5.21 -5.13
C THR A 179 18.65 -6.62 -5.63
N ASN A 180 19.04 -7.53 -4.74
CA ASN A 180 19.29 -8.94 -5.08
C ASN A 180 18.33 -9.93 -4.39
N LYS A 181 17.47 -9.44 -3.50
CA LYS A 181 16.45 -10.23 -2.82
C LYS A 181 15.23 -9.39 -2.52
N ILE A 182 14.06 -9.95 -2.78
CA ILE A 182 12.76 -9.38 -2.44
C ILE A 182 12.00 -10.43 -1.63
N THR A 183 11.45 -10.04 -0.48
CA THR A 183 10.56 -10.87 0.33
C THR A 183 9.26 -10.10 0.56
N ILE A 184 8.13 -10.74 0.27
CA ILE A 184 6.80 -10.16 0.40
C ILE A 184 5.95 -11.09 1.25
N ILE A 185 5.39 -10.55 2.33
CA ILE A 185 4.51 -11.25 3.25
C ILE A 185 3.13 -10.64 3.11
N PHE A 186 2.23 -11.38 2.47
CA PHE A 186 0.80 -11.10 2.51
C PHE A 186 0.27 -11.62 3.85
N LYS A 187 -0.07 -10.72 4.78
CA LYS A 187 -0.56 -11.08 6.12
C LYS A 187 -1.92 -11.77 5.98
N SER A 188 -2.25 -12.64 6.93
CA SER A 188 -3.52 -13.36 6.91
C SER A 188 -4.70 -12.39 6.86
N TYR A 189 -5.63 -12.62 5.96
CA TYR A 189 -6.86 -11.84 5.85
C TYR A 189 -8.05 -12.78 6.05
N GLN A 190 -8.83 -12.50 7.10
CA GLN A 190 -9.91 -13.38 7.54
C GLN A 190 -10.84 -13.74 6.38
N ASP A 191 -11.17 -15.02 6.28
CA ASP A 191 -12.07 -15.60 5.27
C ASP A 191 -11.58 -15.50 3.81
N CYS A 192 -10.38 -14.97 3.55
CA CYS A 192 -9.87 -14.75 2.19
C CYS A 192 -8.54 -15.39 1.87
N THR A 193 -7.55 -15.25 2.74
CA THR A 193 -6.25 -15.90 2.55
C THR A 193 -5.55 -16.10 3.87
N GLU A 194 -4.93 -17.26 4.03
CA GLU A 194 -3.89 -17.45 5.04
C GLU A 194 -2.66 -16.61 4.68
N GLN A 195 -1.73 -16.46 5.63
CA GLN A 195 -0.49 -15.74 5.38
C GLN A 195 0.28 -16.43 4.24
N LYS A 196 0.72 -15.66 3.25
CA LYS A 196 1.55 -16.15 2.15
C LYS A 196 2.86 -15.38 2.08
N VAL A 197 3.95 -16.11 1.88
CA VAL A 197 5.28 -15.54 1.76
C VAL A 197 5.79 -15.80 0.35
N TYR A 198 6.16 -14.73 -0.34
CA TYR A 198 6.87 -14.78 -1.60
C TYR A 198 8.31 -14.35 -1.36
N GLN A 199 9.25 -15.05 -1.99
CA GLN A 199 10.66 -14.65 -1.97
C GLN A 199 11.25 -14.87 -3.36
N ALA A 200 11.97 -13.85 -3.83
CA ALA A 200 12.78 -13.91 -5.03
C ALA A 200 14.21 -13.51 -4.68
N VAL A 201 15.17 -14.16 -5.33
CA VAL A 201 16.58 -13.77 -5.30
C VAL A 201 17.09 -13.66 -6.74
N THR A 202 18.24 -13.03 -6.93
CA THR A 202 18.91 -13.04 -8.24
C THR A 202 19.05 -14.48 -8.75
N ASP A 203 18.66 -14.69 -10.01
CA ASP A 203 18.66 -15.95 -10.75
C ASP A 203 17.61 -16.98 -10.30
N ASP A 204 16.73 -16.61 -9.36
CA ASP A 204 15.59 -17.41 -8.92
C ASP A 204 14.36 -16.52 -8.65
N LEU A 205 13.55 -16.36 -9.71
CA LEU A 205 12.27 -15.65 -9.69
C LEU A 205 11.11 -16.65 -9.85
N PRO A 206 10.65 -17.30 -8.76
CA PRO A 206 9.64 -18.34 -8.84
C PRO A 206 8.25 -17.79 -9.15
N ALA A 207 7.43 -18.58 -9.84
CA ALA A 207 6.01 -18.29 -10.07
C ALA A 207 5.10 -18.83 -8.94
N ALA A 208 5.64 -18.98 -7.73
CA ALA A 208 4.97 -19.58 -6.58
C ALA A 208 5.42 -18.94 -5.26
N PHE A 209 4.60 -19.06 -4.23
CA PHE A 209 4.96 -18.78 -2.85
C PHE A 209 5.95 -19.82 -2.32
N VAL A 210 6.60 -19.53 -1.19
CA VAL A 210 7.63 -20.41 -0.59
C VAL A 210 7.10 -21.80 -0.21
N ASP A 211 5.79 -21.94 0.00
CA ASP A 211 5.12 -23.21 0.28
C ASP A 211 4.76 -23.99 -1.01
N GLY A 212 5.16 -23.49 -2.18
CA GLY A 212 4.88 -24.07 -3.50
C GLY A 212 3.50 -23.75 -4.06
N THR A 213 2.65 -23.01 -3.33
CA THR A 213 1.33 -22.63 -3.82
C THR A 213 1.42 -21.42 -4.76
N THR A 214 0.49 -21.31 -5.72
CA THR A 214 0.43 -20.16 -6.65
C THR A 214 -0.73 -19.22 -6.34
N SER A 215 -1.55 -19.55 -5.34
CA SER A 215 -2.69 -18.76 -4.88
C SER A 215 -2.93 -18.89 -3.38
N GLY A 216 -3.52 -17.84 -2.80
CA GLY A 216 -4.10 -17.81 -1.46
C GLY A 216 -5.62 -17.70 -1.53
N GLY A 217 -6.30 -18.37 -0.60
CA GLY A 217 -7.76 -18.51 -0.59
C GLY A 217 -8.26 -19.83 -1.19
N ASP A 218 -9.55 -20.11 -1.01
CA ASP A 218 -10.17 -21.31 -1.54
C ASP A 218 -10.36 -21.24 -3.07
N GLY A 219 -10.65 -22.39 -3.69
CA GLY A 219 -10.73 -22.53 -5.14
C GLY A 219 -11.78 -21.65 -5.82
N ASN A 220 -12.75 -21.10 -5.07
CA ASN A 220 -13.82 -20.26 -5.60
C ASN A 220 -13.48 -18.76 -5.54
N THR A 221 -12.62 -18.32 -4.62
CA THR A 221 -12.37 -16.89 -4.34
C THR A 221 -10.98 -16.37 -4.69
N ARG A 222 -9.99 -17.22 -5.05
CA ARG A 222 -8.61 -16.87 -5.51
C ARG A 222 -8.18 -15.42 -5.21
N SER A 223 -8.20 -15.07 -3.93
CA SER A 223 -8.12 -13.69 -3.45
C SER A 223 -6.71 -13.12 -3.56
N LEU A 224 -5.74 -14.02 -3.68
CA LEU A 224 -4.33 -13.77 -3.91
C LEU A 224 -3.82 -14.77 -4.95
N HIS A 225 -3.09 -14.33 -5.96
CA HIS A 225 -2.46 -15.25 -6.93
C HIS A 225 -1.23 -14.64 -7.59
N ILE A 226 -0.34 -15.51 -8.06
CA ILE A 226 0.87 -15.18 -8.82
C ILE A 226 0.65 -15.55 -10.29
N VAL A 227 1.04 -14.66 -11.20
CA VAL A 227 1.03 -14.87 -12.65
C VAL A 227 2.42 -14.67 -13.20
N GLU A 228 2.98 -15.69 -13.82
CA GLU A 228 4.22 -15.56 -14.58
C GLU A 228 3.92 -14.94 -15.96
N LYS A 229 4.56 -13.81 -16.25
CA LYS A 229 4.42 -13.11 -17.54
C LYS A 229 5.58 -13.41 -18.48
N VAL A 230 6.78 -13.51 -17.92
CA VAL A 230 7.98 -13.92 -18.66
C VAL A 230 8.73 -14.91 -17.79
N SER A 231 8.99 -16.09 -18.34
CA SER A 231 9.55 -17.21 -17.59
C SER A 231 10.84 -16.84 -16.86
N GLY A 232 10.83 -16.98 -15.53
CA GLY A 232 11.96 -16.67 -14.65
C GLY A 232 12.44 -15.21 -14.68
N LYS A 233 11.66 -14.27 -15.24
CA LYS A 233 12.07 -12.87 -15.40
C LYS A 233 11.03 -11.83 -15.03
N TYR A 234 9.74 -12.14 -15.11
CA TYR A 234 8.68 -11.22 -14.75
C TYR A 234 7.46 -11.96 -14.21
N ILE A 235 7.08 -11.63 -12.98
CA ILE A 235 5.88 -12.12 -12.32
C ILE A 235 5.04 -10.96 -11.79
N GLU A 236 3.73 -11.18 -11.76
CA GLU A 236 2.75 -10.28 -11.16
C GLU A 236 2.05 -11.00 -10.01
N MET A 237 1.85 -10.30 -8.90
CA MET A 237 1.06 -10.78 -7.76
C MET A 237 -0.16 -9.89 -7.60
N HIS A 238 -1.34 -10.49 -7.57
CA HIS A 238 -2.61 -9.78 -7.43
C HIS A 238 -3.30 -10.18 -6.14
N ALA A 239 -3.30 -9.28 -5.16
CA ALA A 239 -3.97 -9.41 -3.88
C ALA A 239 -5.30 -8.65 -3.91
N ARG A 240 -6.32 -9.28 -4.49
CA ARG A 240 -7.66 -8.68 -4.69
C ARG A 240 -8.33 -8.26 -3.38
N HIS A 241 -8.15 -9.04 -2.32
CA HIS A 241 -8.73 -8.78 -0.99
C HIS A 241 -8.24 -7.47 -0.36
N ILE A 242 -7.09 -6.94 -0.78
CA ILE A 242 -6.52 -5.65 -0.34
C ILE A 242 -6.26 -4.70 -1.52
N GLY A 243 -6.85 -4.95 -2.69
CA GLY A 243 -6.70 -4.12 -3.88
C GLY A 243 -5.24 -3.85 -4.28
N THR A 244 -4.31 -4.77 -4.01
CA THR A 244 -2.88 -4.54 -4.18
C THR A 244 -2.33 -5.35 -5.33
N THR A 245 -1.54 -4.72 -6.19
CA THR A 245 -0.81 -5.39 -7.28
C THR A 245 0.68 -5.15 -7.11
N VAL A 246 1.48 -6.20 -7.27
CA VAL A 246 2.93 -6.14 -7.17
C VAL A 246 3.59 -6.77 -8.39
N TYR A 247 4.51 -6.04 -9.03
CA TYR A 247 5.33 -6.53 -10.14
C TYR A 247 6.75 -6.75 -9.65
N VAL A 248 7.32 -7.91 -9.96
CA VAL A 248 8.73 -8.22 -9.70
C VAL A 248 9.37 -8.65 -11.01
N ARG A 249 10.49 -8.01 -11.37
CA ARG A 249 11.27 -8.38 -12.56
C ARG A 249 12.71 -8.65 -12.18
N GLN A 250 13.37 -9.54 -12.90
CA GLN A 250 14.82 -9.67 -12.89
C GLN A 250 15.39 -9.10 -14.19
N LEU A 251 16.32 -8.15 -14.06
CA LEU A 251 17.04 -7.54 -15.18
C LEU A 251 18.54 -7.57 -14.92
N GLY A 252 19.26 -8.31 -15.77
CA GLY A 252 20.63 -8.70 -15.48
C GLY A 252 20.67 -9.53 -14.19
N HIS A 253 21.46 -9.06 -13.22
CA HIS A 253 21.68 -9.70 -11.93
C HIS A 253 20.88 -9.08 -10.78
N TYR A 254 19.93 -8.19 -11.07
CA TYR A 254 19.21 -7.44 -10.04
C TYR A 254 17.70 -7.48 -10.26
N LEU A 255 16.98 -7.22 -9.18
CA LEU A 255 15.53 -7.24 -9.13
C LEU A 255 14.97 -5.82 -9.14
N THR A 256 13.84 -5.63 -9.82
CA THR A 256 13.03 -4.40 -9.72
C THR A 256 11.68 -4.74 -9.12
N LEU A 257 11.07 -3.74 -8.46
CA LEU A 257 9.80 -3.88 -7.76
C LEU A 257 8.89 -2.69 -8.07
N ALA A 258 7.62 -2.95 -8.36
CA ALA A 258 6.60 -1.92 -8.47
C ALA A 258 5.31 -2.36 -7.76
N ILE A 259 4.68 -1.45 -7.04
CA ILE A 259 3.54 -1.74 -6.16
C ILE A 259 2.46 -0.69 -6.38
N GLN A 260 1.24 -1.14 -6.64
CA GLN A 260 0.02 -0.35 -6.55
C GLN A 260 -0.78 -0.78 -5.32
N MET A 261 -1.15 0.17 -4.46
CA MET A 261 -1.92 -0.13 -3.23
C MET A 261 -2.95 0.99 -2.94
N PRO A 262 -4.13 0.68 -2.39
CA PRO A 262 -5.11 1.70 -2.01
C PRO A 262 -4.57 2.62 -0.91
N ARG A 263 -4.80 3.93 -1.04
CA ARG A 263 -4.33 4.95 -0.09
C ARG A 263 -4.69 4.63 1.36
N GLU A 264 -5.91 4.15 1.60
CA GLU A 264 -6.41 3.85 2.94
C GLU A 264 -5.61 2.72 3.61
N LEU A 265 -5.21 1.71 2.84
CA LEU A 265 -4.41 0.59 3.36
C LEU A 265 -2.93 0.94 3.50
N VAL A 266 -2.40 1.80 2.62
CA VAL A 266 -1.03 2.35 2.75
C VAL A 266 -0.88 3.10 4.08
N MET A 267 -1.91 3.84 4.50
CA MET A 267 -1.88 4.67 5.71
C MET A 267 -2.30 3.92 6.99
N ALA A 268 -2.63 2.64 6.89
CA ALA A 268 -3.05 1.80 8.01
C ALA A 268 -1.86 1.02 8.59
N TYR A 269 -1.01 1.72 9.33
CA TYR A 269 0.15 1.18 10.04
C TYR A 269 0.22 1.78 11.46
N GLU A 270 0.90 1.09 12.38
CA GLU A 270 1.11 1.55 13.75
C GLU A 270 2.29 2.53 13.87
N GLU A 271 2.33 3.35 14.93
CA GLU A 271 3.44 4.30 15.16
C GLU A 271 4.81 3.61 15.29
N SER A 272 4.83 2.34 15.69
CA SER A 272 6.04 1.50 15.78
C SER A 272 6.65 1.14 14.42
N GLN A 273 5.91 1.37 13.32
CA GLN A 273 6.28 1.01 11.95
C GLN A 273 6.71 2.25 11.13
N ASP A 274 7.49 3.14 11.75
CA ASP A 274 7.89 4.43 11.18
C ASP A 274 8.87 4.30 9.99
N LEU A 275 9.70 3.26 9.98
CA LEU A 275 10.63 2.94 8.90
C LEU A 275 9.95 2.17 7.77
N GLN A 276 9.44 2.91 6.77
CA GLN A 276 8.89 2.36 5.53
C GLN A 276 9.32 3.21 4.34
N LEU A 277 10.21 2.68 3.50
CA LEU A 277 10.79 3.43 2.38
C LEU A 277 9.70 3.94 1.42
N CYS A 278 8.68 3.15 1.09
CA CYS A 278 7.61 3.59 0.20
C CYS A 278 6.74 4.71 0.77
N VAL A 279 6.71 4.93 2.09
CA VAL A 279 5.87 5.95 2.74
C VAL A 279 6.67 7.22 3.04
N ASN A 280 7.86 7.07 3.62
CA ASN A 280 8.66 8.16 4.17
C ASN A 280 9.95 8.42 3.37
N GLY A 281 10.30 7.54 2.44
CA GLY A 281 11.56 7.58 1.72
C GLY A 281 12.73 7.07 2.56
N CYS A 282 13.92 7.17 2.00
CA CYS A 282 15.17 6.76 2.65
C CYS A 282 15.55 7.76 3.76
N PRO A 283 16.15 7.28 4.86
CA PRO A 283 16.77 8.16 5.85
C PRO A 283 17.77 9.10 5.19
N SER A 284 17.92 10.33 5.69
CA SER A 284 18.81 11.32 5.08
C SER A 284 20.28 10.87 4.98
N SER A 285 20.75 10.01 5.90
CA SER A 285 22.09 9.41 5.87
C SER A 285 22.30 8.40 4.73
N GLU A 286 21.20 7.87 4.19
CA GLU A 286 21.20 6.86 3.12
C GLU A 286 20.90 7.48 1.74
N ARG A 287 20.64 8.79 1.66
CA ARG A 287 20.35 9.47 0.39
C ARG A 287 21.64 9.84 -0.34
N ILE A 288 21.67 9.55 -1.63
CA ILE A 288 22.76 9.91 -2.55
C ILE A 288 22.44 11.22 -3.29
N ASP A 289 21.15 11.55 -3.41
CA ASP A 289 20.68 12.77 -4.07
C ASP A 289 20.74 14.00 -3.13
N ASP A 290 21.04 15.16 -3.70
CA ASP A 290 20.93 16.44 -2.98
C ASP A 290 19.52 17.00 -3.18
N SER A 291 18.61 16.70 -2.24
CA SER A 291 17.28 17.31 -2.20
C SER A 291 16.43 17.08 -3.47
N GLY A 292 16.50 15.88 -4.07
CA GLY A 292 15.81 15.56 -5.32
C GLY A 292 16.59 15.95 -6.58
N HIS A 293 17.89 16.24 -6.46
CA HIS A 293 18.80 16.36 -7.59
C HIS A 293 19.79 15.20 -7.57
N LEU A 294 19.72 14.36 -8.60
CA LEU A 294 20.73 13.35 -8.89
C LEU A 294 22.03 14.07 -9.29
N PRO A 295 23.08 14.07 -8.45
CA PRO A 295 24.36 14.67 -8.82
C PRO A 295 24.99 13.75 -9.87
N LEU A 296 24.90 14.12 -11.14
CA LEU A 296 25.63 13.38 -12.17
C LEU A 296 27.13 13.45 -11.83
N PRO A 297 27.87 12.32 -11.79
CA PRO A 297 29.27 12.24 -11.33
C PRO A 297 30.25 13.19 -12.03
N VAL A 298 29.83 13.80 -13.14
CA VAL A 298 30.64 14.74 -13.94
C VAL A 298 30.80 16.11 -13.28
N MET A 299 29.90 16.53 -12.38
CA MET A 299 29.98 17.89 -11.79
C MET A 299 31.02 18.04 -10.66
N SER A 300 31.56 16.95 -10.09
CA SER A 300 32.56 17.01 -9.01
C SER A 300 34.03 17.11 -9.47
N LYS A 301 34.31 17.15 -10.78
CA LYS A 301 35.69 17.15 -11.31
C LYS A 301 36.41 18.51 -11.33
N LEU A 302 36.04 19.46 -10.47
CA LEU A 302 36.75 20.76 -10.36
C LEU A 302 37.34 21.07 -8.99
N LEU A 303 37.35 20.13 -8.03
CA LEU A 303 38.24 20.22 -6.86
C LEU A 303 39.35 19.16 -6.95
N PRO A 304 40.64 19.55 -6.98
CA PRO A 304 41.74 18.62 -6.99
C PRO A 304 42.15 18.29 -5.56
N GLN A 305 42.06 17.02 -5.15
CA GLN A 305 43.13 16.31 -4.43
C GLN A 305 42.68 14.94 -3.93
N GLY A 306 43.49 13.94 -4.23
CA GLY A 306 43.84 12.91 -3.26
C GLY A 306 43.01 11.63 -3.27
N SER A 307 43.64 10.58 -3.77
CA SER A 307 43.49 9.16 -3.39
C SER A 307 42.41 8.31 -4.05
N ALA A 308 42.85 7.08 -4.37
CA ALA A 308 42.18 5.95 -5.00
C ALA A 308 41.86 6.08 -6.51
N ALA A 309 42.60 5.31 -7.31
CA ALA A 309 42.29 5.04 -8.71
C ALA A 309 40.91 4.36 -8.80
N HIS A 310 39.85 5.15 -9.03
CA HIS A 310 38.61 4.60 -9.51
C HIS A 310 38.84 4.00 -10.90
N PRO A 311 38.33 2.79 -11.19
CA PRO A 311 38.31 2.26 -12.54
C PRO A 311 37.73 3.32 -13.46
N GLN A 312 38.36 3.54 -14.62
CA GLN A 312 37.77 4.39 -15.65
C GLN A 312 36.33 3.91 -15.90
N SER A 313 35.36 4.76 -15.58
CA SER A 313 33.96 4.53 -15.93
C SER A 313 33.87 4.14 -17.40
N VAL A 314 33.30 2.96 -17.68
CA VAL A 314 33.12 2.42 -19.05
C VAL A 314 32.32 3.41 -19.90
N TYR A 315 31.41 4.17 -19.27
CA TYR A 315 30.61 5.19 -19.92
C TYR A 315 31.11 6.61 -19.61
N THR A 316 31.17 7.46 -20.63
CA THR A 316 31.16 8.92 -20.48
C THR A 316 29.72 9.43 -20.44
N LEU A 317 29.49 10.65 -19.95
CA LEU A 317 28.15 11.26 -19.94
C LEU A 317 27.51 11.27 -21.33
N GLU A 318 28.27 11.55 -22.38
CA GLU A 318 27.78 11.54 -23.76
C GLU A 318 27.34 10.14 -24.19
N THR A 319 28.17 9.13 -23.95
CA THR A 319 27.84 7.74 -24.31
C THR A 319 26.66 7.19 -23.49
N ALA A 320 26.59 7.49 -22.19
CA ALA A 320 25.47 7.11 -21.32
C ALA A 320 24.17 7.80 -21.77
N THR A 321 24.23 9.11 -22.05
CA THR A 321 23.08 9.87 -22.57
C THR A 321 22.55 9.27 -23.86
N THR A 322 23.45 8.96 -24.80
CA THR A 322 23.09 8.34 -26.08
C THR A 322 22.46 6.97 -25.86
N LYS A 323 23.05 6.15 -24.97
CA LYS A 323 22.59 4.81 -24.67
C LYS A 323 21.19 4.79 -24.04
N CYS A 324 20.94 5.65 -23.05
CA CYS A 324 19.62 5.77 -22.43
C CYS A 324 18.57 6.31 -23.41
N HIS A 325 18.96 7.17 -24.35
CA HIS A 325 18.07 7.68 -25.38
C HIS A 325 17.56 6.63 -26.38
N GLU A 326 18.22 5.47 -26.48
CA GLU A 326 17.77 4.37 -27.35
C GLU A 326 16.40 3.80 -26.95
N LYS A 327 16.06 3.84 -25.65
CA LYS A 327 14.82 3.27 -25.10
C LYS A 327 13.92 4.29 -24.39
N MET A 328 14.48 5.42 -23.96
CA MET A 328 13.74 6.46 -23.23
C MET A 328 13.94 7.80 -23.93
N LEU A 329 12.89 8.26 -24.64
CA LEU A 329 12.92 9.52 -25.39
C LEU A 329 12.65 10.74 -24.49
N VAL A 330 11.89 10.55 -23.42
CA VAL A 330 11.52 11.60 -22.47
C VAL A 330 12.66 11.77 -21.46
N LYS A 331 13.16 13.01 -21.31
CA LYS A 331 14.23 13.35 -20.36
C LYS A 331 13.68 13.60 -18.96
N ASP A 332 13.05 12.58 -18.38
CA ASP A 332 12.51 12.58 -17.02
C ASP A 332 13.46 11.89 -16.03
N ILE A 333 13.01 11.68 -14.80
CA ILE A 333 13.77 10.98 -13.77
C ILE A 333 14.27 9.60 -14.21
N TYR A 334 13.52 8.80 -14.99
CA TYR A 334 13.95 7.45 -15.38
C TYR A 334 15.09 7.53 -16.38
N PHE A 335 15.04 8.51 -17.28
CA PHE A 335 16.14 8.80 -18.19
C PHE A 335 17.40 9.23 -17.44
N TYR A 336 17.29 10.15 -16.46
CA TYR A 336 18.45 10.59 -15.68
C TYR A 336 18.98 9.51 -14.72
N SER A 337 18.10 8.66 -14.21
CA SER A 337 18.43 7.47 -13.42
C SER A 337 19.27 6.50 -14.23
N CYS A 338 18.84 6.18 -15.46
CA CYS A 338 19.62 5.38 -16.40
C CYS A 338 21.02 5.97 -16.64
N ILE A 339 21.14 7.28 -16.83
CA ILE A 339 22.44 7.92 -17.03
C ILE A 339 23.30 7.77 -15.77
N PHE A 340 22.71 8.01 -14.59
CA PHE A 340 23.40 7.88 -13.32
C PHE A 340 23.93 6.47 -13.12
N ASP A 341 23.07 5.46 -13.22
CA ASP A 341 23.40 4.04 -13.13
C ASP A 341 24.52 3.64 -14.08
N LEU A 342 24.47 4.03 -15.36
CA LEU A 342 25.50 3.69 -16.34
C LEU A 342 26.87 4.31 -15.98
N LEU A 343 26.87 5.52 -15.42
CA LEU A 343 28.09 6.21 -15.00
C LEU A 343 28.66 5.65 -13.68
N THR A 344 27.81 5.17 -12.77
CA THR A 344 28.22 4.65 -11.46
C THR A 344 28.60 3.17 -11.51
N THR A 345 27.88 2.36 -12.30
CA THR A 345 28.04 0.90 -12.34
C THR A 345 28.80 0.40 -13.56
N GLY A 346 28.66 1.07 -14.70
CA GLY A 346 29.15 0.56 -15.99
C GLY A 346 28.35 -0.60 -16.58
N ASP A 347 27.22 -1.00 -15.97
CA ASP A 347 26.41 -2.15 -16.39
C ASP A 347 25.22 -1.71 -17.26
N ALA A 348 25.20 -2.17 -18.51
CA ALA A 348 24.14 -1.85 -19.47
C ALA A 348 22.75 -2.39 -19.09
N ASN A 349 22.65 -3.37 -18.18
CA ASN A 349 21.37 -3.89 -17.70
C ASN A 349 20.55 -2.84 -16.94
N PHE A 350 21.21 -1.83 -16.35
CA PHE A 350 20.50 -0.75 -15.66
C PHE A 350 19.69 0.14 -16.60
N MET A 351 20.05 0.21 -17.89
CA MET A 351 19.19 0.84 -18.90
C MET A 351 17.86 0.09 -19.04
N ALA A 352 17.90 -1.25 -19.03
CA ALA A 352 16.68 -2.05 -19.05
C ALA A 352 15.86 -1.87 -17.76
N ALA A 353 16.52 -1.73 -16.60
CA ALA A 353 15.86 -1.50 -15.32
C ALA A 353 15.10 -0.18 -15.26
N ALA A 354 15.74 0.91 -15.70
CA ALA A 354 15.07 2.21 -15.80
C ALA A 354 13.91 2.20 -16.81
N HIS A 355 14.09 1.54 -17.96
CA HIS A 355 13.04 1.42 -18.97
C HIS A 355 11.85 0.58 -18.48
N SER A 356 12.09 -0.53 -17.78
CA SER A 356 11.01 -1.34 -17.22
C SER A 356 10.28 -0.61 -16.09
N ALA A 357 11.00 0.17 -15.27
CA ALA A 357 10.38 0.98 -14.22
C ALA A 357 9.41 2.02 -14.79
N LEU A 358 9.76 2.64 -15.93
CA LEU A 358 8.83 3.51 -16.66
C LEU A 358 7.59 2.74 -17.12
N GLN A 359 7.75 1.55 -17.71
CA GLN A 359 6.62 0.70 -18.11
C GLN A 359 5.73 0.28 -16.93
N ASP A 360 6.34 -0.02 -15.78
CA ASP A 360 5.60 -0.41 -14.57
C ASP A 360 4.78 0.76 -14.02
N VAL A 361 5.30 2.00 -14.10
CA VAL A 361 4.57 3.23 -13.74
C VAL A 361 3.41 3.48 -14.71
N GLU A 362 3.62 3.30 -16.01
CA GLU A 362 2.55 3.42 -17.01
C GLU A 362 1.43 2.40 -16.78
N ALA A 363 1.77 1.21 -16.28
CA ALA A 363 0.81 0.15 -15.99
C ALA A 363 0.07 0.34 -14.66
N LEU A 364 0.75 0.80 -13.61
CA LEU A 364 0.23 0.78 -12.24
C LEU A 364 -0.09 2.16 -11.67
N HIS A 365 0.50 3.25 -12.17
CA HIS A 365 0.25 4.58 -11.61
C HIS A 365 -1.11 5.12 -12.08
N PRO A 366 -2.03 5.48 -11.16
CA PRO A 366 -3.42 5.82 -11.52
C PRO A 366 -3.57 7.14 -12.27
N LYS A 367 -2.58 8.03 -12.17
CA LYS A 367 -2.59 9.37 -12.78
C LYS A 367 -1.52 9.49 -13.84
N LYS A 368 -1.93 9.71 -15.09
CA LYS A 368 -1.02 9.84 -16.24
C LYS A 368 -0.13 11.07 -16.15
N GLU A 369 -0.66 12.14 -15.56
CA GLU A 369 0.05 13.39 -15.33
C GLU A 369 1.28 13.25 -14.41
N HIS A 370 1.35 12.16 -13.64
CA HIS A 370 2.50 11.87 -12.76
C HIS A 370 3.39 10.74 -13.29
N TRP A 371 3.16 10.22 -14.51
CA TRP A 371 4.03 9.19 -15.06
C TRP A 371 5.47 9.68 -15.20
N HIS A 372 5.62 10.92 -15.66
CA HIS A 372 6.91 11.58 -15.81
C HIS A 372 7.13 12.61 -14.69
N ILE A 373 8.30 12.53 -14.05
CA ILE A 373 8.77 13.55 -13.11
C ILE A 373 9.97 14.24 -13.75
N PHE A 374 9.91 15.57 -13.90
CA PHE A 374 10.98 16.34 -14.51
C PHE A 374 11.86 16.97 -13.42
N PRO A 375 13.20 16.99 -13.58
CA PRO A 375 14.07 17.71 -12.67
C PRO A 375 13.69 19.19 -12.59
N ARG A 376 13.68 19.76 -11.39
CA ARG A 376 13.50 21.21 -11.24
C ARG A 376 14.68 21.91 -11.90
N SER A 377 14.41 22.85 -12.80
CA SER A 377 15.46 23.67 -13.41
C SER A 377 16.20 24.42 -12.31
N ARG A 378 17.54 24.35 -12.31
CA ARG A 378 18.43 25.10 -11.41
C ARG A 378 18.48 26.58 -11.82
N GLY A 379 17.32 27.23 -11.82
CA GLY A 379 17.13 28.63 -12.15
C GLY A 379 16.06 29.22 -11.25
N GLY A 380 16.47 29.90 -10.17
CA GLY A 380 15.59 30.77 -9.40
C GLY A 380 15.60 30.63 -7.88
N ALA A 381 16.77 30.51 -7.23
CA ALA A 381 16.90 31.13 -5.91
C ALA A 381 16.96 32.65 -6.12
N GLY A 382 15.79 33.29 -6.19
CA GLY A 382 15.67 34.72 -6.48
C GLY A 382 14.38 35.06 -7.21
N GLY A 383 13.26 35.04 -6.49
CA GLY A 383 11.96 35.46 -7.02
C GLY A 383 10.98 35.65 -5.89
N ARG A 384 11.07 36.82 -5.24
CA ARG A 384 9.99 37.39 -4.42
C ARG A 384 8.63 36.99 -4.96
N ASP A 385 7.75 36.55 -4.07
CA ASP A 385 6.31 36.60 -4.26
C ASP A 385 5.90 37.98 -4.78
N SER A 386 5.72 38.06 -6.09
CA SER A 386 5.08 39.14 -6.80
C SER A 386 5.04 38.79 -8.27
N LYS A 387 3.88 38.29 -8.71
CA LYS A 387 2.97 39.12 -9.50
C LYS A 387 1.72 38.34 -9.90
N PHE A 388 0.66 39.13 -10.13
CA PHE A 388 -0.60 38.82 -10.82
C PHE A 388 -1.80 38.39 -9.96
N PHE A 389 -2.16 39.27 -9.01
CA PHE A 389 -3.56 39.65 -8.78
C PHE A 389 -3.70 41.18 -8.89
N VAL A 390 -3.49 41.72 -10.09
CA VAL A 390 -3.87 43.11 -10.43
C VAL A 390 -4.40 43.09 -11.86
N CYS A 391 -5.64 42.63 -12.03
CA CYS A 391 -6.44 42.87 -13.22
C CYS A 391 -7.93 42.66 -12.92
N LEU A 392 -8.45 43.33 -11.88
CA LEU A 392 -9.91 43.51 -11.71
C LEU A 392 -10.28 44.76 -10.87
N GLY A 393 -9.40 45.77 -10.83
CA GLY A 393 -9.61 46.99 -10.01
C GLY A 393 -9.52 48.31 -10.76
N LEU A 394 -9.22 48.31 -12.07
CA LEU A 394 -8.99 49.53 -12.85
C LEU A 394 -10.04 49.80 -13.94
N VAL A 395 -11.12 49.02 -13.98
CA VAL A 395 -12.28 49.27 -14.87
C VAL A 395 -13.42 50.00 -14.12
N CYS A 396 -13.39 50.08 -12.79
CA CYS A 396 -14.42 50.79 -12.00
C CYS A 396 -14.11 52.27 -11.72
N LEU A 397 -12.96 52.80 -12.13
CA LEU A 397 -12.59 54.21 -11.88
C LEU A 397 -12.75 55.14 -13.10
N ILE A 398 -13.25 54.64 -14.23
CA ILE A 398 -13.57 55.48 -15.40
C ILE A 398 -15.08 55.82 -15.47
N PHE A 399 -15.93 55.24 -14.62
CA PHE A 399 -17.38 55.50 -14.61
C PHE A 399 -17.87 56.52 -13.56
N VAL A 400 -16.99 57.23 -12.84
CA VAL A 400 -17.39 58.25 -11.85
C VAL A 400 -16.96 59.67 -12.25
N MET A 401 -16.62 59.91 -13.53
CA MET A 401 -16.37 61.27 -14.04
C MET A 401 -17.16 61.63 -15.30
N PHE A 402 -18.33 61.02 -15.47
CA PHE A 402 -19.39 61.54 -16.34
C PHE A 402 -20.77 61.14 -15.78
N LEU A 403 -21.18 61.85 -14.72
CA LEU A 403 -22.58 62.13 -14.36
C LEU A 403 -22.64 63.31 -13.39
#